data_AF-A0A3A0FBY3-F1
#
_entry.id   AF-A0A3A0FBY3-F1
#
_cell.length_a   1.000
_cell.length_b   1.000
_cell.length_c   1.000
_cell.angle_alpha   90.00
_cell.angle_beta   90.00
_cell.angle_gamma   90.00
#
_symmetry.space_group_name_H-M   'P 1'
#
loop_
_entity.id
_entity.type
_entity.pdbx_description
1 polymer ?
#
loop_
_entity_poly.entity_id
_entity_poly.type
_entity_poly.pdbx_seq_one_letter_code
_entity_poly.pdbx_strand_id
1 'polypeptide(L)'
;MSAQPMPASDAASAEPAVRAASPRTLREALPVFLRHGSPRILIACVGIAVAARVAAGGWSAWDLVPLVALVLYWPIQEWGIHVFILHAKPRRVFGRTIDLRVPRKHRAHHREPWRLDILFIPMHSFLYTIPILAGVWWLVTPSASLALTGIAAHFALALHYEWVHFLVHTRVTPRNAYYQRLWKSHRRHHFKNENYWFGVTMLSGDRLLGTAPDVADVPTSPTARTLLA
;
A
#
# COMPACT_ATOMS: atom_id res chain seq x y z
N MET A 1 -14.26 -18.83 -3.58
CA MET A 1 -15.48 -18.08 -3.18
C MET A 1 -15.10 -16.64 -2.91
N SER A 2 -15.46 -15.70 -3.77
CA SER A 2 -15.45 -14.28 -3.36
C SER A 2 -16.65 -14.07 -2.45
N ALA A 3 -16.40 -13.83 -1.16
CA ALA A 3 -17.44 -13.33 -0.28
C ALA A 3 -17.96 -12.02 -0.86
N GLN A 4 -19.27 -11.94 -1.11
CA GLN A 4 -19.92 -10.68 -1.45
C GLN A 4 -19.70 -9.69 -0.30
N PRO A 5 -19.49 -8.39 -0.59
CA PRO A 5 -19.42 -7.40 0.46
C PRO A 5 -20.74 -7.40 1.25
N MET A 6 -20.64 -7.33 2.57
CA MET A 6 -21.80 -7.28 3.44
C MET A 6 -22.58 -5.97 3.21
N PRO A 7 -23.92 -5.98 3.42
CA PRO A 7 -24.70 -4.75 3.44
C PRO A 7 -24.11 -3.74 4.42
N ALA A 8 -24.18 -2.45 4.09
CA ALA A 8 -23.57 -1.39 4.90
C ALA A 8 -24.09 -1.34 6.36
N SER A 9 -25.36 -1.74 6.59
CA SER A 9 -25.97 -1.88 7.91
C SER A 9 -25.31 -2.97 8.77
N ASP A 10 -24.95 -4.08 8.13
CA ASP A 10 -24.44 -5.27 8.80
C ASP A 10 -22.92 -5.15 9.00
N ALA A 11 -22.24 -4.46 8.08
CA ALA A 11 -20.82 -4.13 8.22
C ALA A 11 -20.59 -3.18 9.42
N ALA A 12 -21.48 -2.21 9.64
CA ALA A 12 -21.39 -1.27 10.76
C ALA A 12 -21.61 -1.95 12.12
N SER A 13 -22.52 -2.93 12.20
CA SER A 13 -22.80 -3.67 13.44
C SER A 13 -21.73 -4.72 13.78
N ALA A 14 -21.07 -5.29 12.77
CA ALA A 14 -20.00 -6.27 12.96
C ALA A 14 -18.60 -5.64 13.19
N GLU A 15 -18.40 -4.36 12.86
CA GLU A 15 -17.11 -3.65 12.93
C GLU A 15 -16.39 -3.82 14.29
N PRO A 16 -17.05 -3.65 15.45
CA PRO A 16 -16.39 -3.81 16.76
C PRO A 16 -15.85 -5.23 16.98
N ALA A 17 -16.59 -6.25 16.56
CA ALA A 17 -16.19 -7.64 16.70
C ALA A 17 -15.01 -8.01 15.79
N VAL A 18 -15.06 -7.59 14.52
CA VAL A 18 -13.97 -7.79 13.54
C VAL A 18 -12.68 -7.09 14.01
N ARG A 19 -12.81 -5.85 14.50
CA ARG A 19 -11.68 -5.14 15.09
C ARG A 19 -11.16 -5.82 16.36
N ALA A 20 -12.03 -6.32 17.22
CA ALA A 20 -11.64 -7.00 18.46
C ALA A 20 -10.82 -8.27 18.22
N ALA A 21 -11.11 -8.98 17.11
CA ALA A 21 -10.41 -10.18 16.67
C ALA A 21 -9.05 -9.92 15.99
N SER A 22 -8.71 -8.67 15.69
CA SER A 22 -7.46 -8.32 15.02
C SER A 22 -6.23 -8.46 15.93
N PRO A 23 -5.04 -8.81 15.39
CA PRO A 23 -3.81 -8.97 16.15
C PRO A 23 -3.46 -7.79 17.06
N ARG A 24 -2.95 -8.06 18.26
CA ARG A 24 -2.51 -7.10 19.28
C ARG A 24 -1.01 -6.93 19.33
N THR A 25 -0.27 -7.98 18.96
CA THR A 25 1.18 -8.02 19.02
C THR A 25 1.77 -8.35 17.64
N LEU A 26 3.04 -7.99 17.40
CA LEU A 26 3.72 -8.36 16.16
C LEU A 26 3.83 -9.89 15.98
N ARG A 27 3.94 -10.63 17.10
CA ARG A 27 3.97 -12.09 17.11
C ARG A 27 2.66 -12.71 16.60
N GLU A 28 1.52 -12.12 16.94
CA GLU A 28 0.22 -12.51 16.40
C GLU A 28 0.03 -12.04 14.95
N ALA A 29 0.55 -10.85 14.62
CA ALA A 29 0.33 -10.20 13.34
C ALA A 29 1.08 -10.90 12.19
N LEU A 30 2.30 -11.36 12.44
CA LEU A 30 3.15 -12.01 11.43
C LEU A 30 2.50 -13.25 10.78
N PRO A 31 2.01 -14.27 11.52
CA PRO A 31 1.38 -15.43 10.88
C PRO A 31 0.08 -15.05 10.15
N VAL A 32 -0.64 -14.01 10.59
CA VAL A 32 -1.81 -13.51 9.86
C VAL A 32 -1.37 -12.90 8.53
N PHE A 33 -0.38 -12.00 8.53
CA PHE A 33 0.18 -11.41 7.31
C PHE A 33 0.64 -12.48 6.31
N LEU A 34 1.39 -13.48 6.78
CA LEU A 34 1.88 -14.59 5.96
C LEU A 34 0.78 -15.55 5.49
N ARG A 35 -0.47 -15.44 5.96
CA ARG A 35 -1.60 -16.21 5.42
C ARG A 35 -2.11 -15.66 4.09
N HIS A 36 -1.83 -14.40 3.78
CA HIS A 36 -2.31 -13.76 2.56
C HIS A 36 -1.37 -14.02 1.38
N GLY A 37 -1.94 -14.18 0.19
CA GLY A 37 -1.18 -14.50 -1.02
C GLY A 37 -0.23 -13.37 -1.48
N SER A 38 -0.66 -12.11 -1.32
CA SER A 38 0.11 -10.95 -1.78
C SER A 38 1.46 -10.80 -1.05
N PRO A 39 1.51 -10.84 0.30
CA PRO A 39 2.78 -10.88 1.01
C PRO A 39 3.71 -12.02 0.59
N ARG A 40 3.17 -13.22 0.34
CA ARG A 40 3.97 -14.38 -0.10
C ARG A 40 4.60 -14.16 -1.47
N ILE A 41 3.84 -13.59 -2.40
CA ILE A 41 4.36 -13.23 -3.72
C ILE A 41 5.48 -12.21 -3.57
N LEU A 42 5.26 -11.14 -2.81
CA LEU A 42 6.28 -10.10 -2.61
C LEU A 42 7.54 -10.65 -1.92
N ILE A 43 7.39 -11.51 -0.90
CA ILE A 43 8.52 -12.21 -0.26
C ILE A 43 9.28 -13.05 -1.28
N ALA A 44 8.59 -13.80 -2.14
CA ALA A 44 9.22 -14.58 -3.19
C ALA A 44 9.95 -13.69 -4.21
N CYS A 45 9.32 -12.60 -4.66
CA CYS A 45 9.94 -11.62 -5.56
C CYS A 45 11.20 -10.99 -4.96
N VAL A 46 11.16 -10.58 -3.68
CA VAL A 46 12.34 -10.08 -2.95
C VAL A 46 13.42 -11.15 -2.90
N GLY A 47 13.09 -12.38 -2.47
CA GLY A 47 14.05 -13.48 -2.35
C GLY A 47 14.72 -13.81 -3.68
N ILE A 48 13.93 -13.93 -4.76
CA ILE A 48 14.43 -14.20 -6.11
C ILE A 48 15.33 -13.06 -6.61
N ALA A 49 14.89 -11.80 -6.48
CA ALA A 49 15.65 -10.65 -6.94
C ALA A 49 16.96 -10.47 -6.16
N VAL A 50 16.94 -10.67 -4.84
CA VAL A 50 18.15 -10.63 -4.00
C VAL A 50 19.10 -11.78 -4.36
N ALA A 51 18.60 -13.00 -4.50
CA ALA A 51 19.43 -14.15 -4.90
C ALA A 51 20.07 -13.92 -6.28
N ALA A 52 19.30 -13.44 -7.25
CA ALA A 52 19.80 -13.08 -8.58
C ALA A 52 20.83 -11.95 -8.50
N ARG A 53 20.60 -10.90 -7.69
CA ARG A 53 21.56 -9.82 -7.49
C ARG A 53 22.86 -10.33 -6.89
N VAL A 54 22.79 -11.18 -5.87
CA VAL A 54 23.98 -11.78 -5.23
C VAL A 54 24.76 -12.62 -6.22
N ALA A 55 24.08 -13.48 -6.99
CA ALA A 55 24.71 -14.31 -8.02
C ALA A 55 25.36 -13.49 -9.15
N ALA A 56 24.75 -12.37 -9.53
CA ALA A 56 25.31 -11.47 -10.56
C ALA A 56 26.63 -10.81 -10.12
N GLY A 57 26.90 -10.69 -8.82
CA GLY A 57 28.16 -10.14 -8.31
C GLY A 57 28.43 -8.70 -8.79
N GLY A 58 29.71 -8.32 -8.93
CA GLY A 58 30.09 -7.01 -9.47
C GLY A 58 29.61 -5.82 -8.61
N TRP A 59 29.66 -5.98 -7.28
CA TRP A 59 29.29 -4.94 -6.32
C TRP A 59 30.16 -3.70 -6.49
N SER A 60 29.53 -2.52 -6.53
CA SER A 60 30.23 -1.25 -6.59
C SER A 60 29.43 -0.15 -5.90
N ALA A 61 30.03 1.03 -5.71
CA ALA A 61 29.32 2.19 -5.18
C ALA A 61 28.12 2.60 -6.06
N TRP A 62 28.11 2.23 -7.34
CA TRP A 62 26.99 2.50 -8.26
C TRP A 62 25.70 1.78 -7.85
N ASP A 63 25.76 0.70 -7.07
CA ASP A 63 24.59 0.03 -6.53
C ASP A 63 23.77 0.94 -5.59
N LEU A 64 24.35 2.03 -5.08
CA LEU A 64 23.61 3.03 -4.32
C LEU A 64 22.68 3.86 -5.21
N VAL A 65 22.95 3.99 -6.52
CA VAL A 65 22.16 4.84 -7.41
C VAL A 65 20.70 4.36 -7.53
N PRO A 66 20.41 3.08 -7.83
CA PRO A 66 19.03 2.58 -7.82
C PRO A 66 18.33 2.77 -6.47
N LEU A 67 19.05 2.62 -5.36
CA LEU A 67 18.49 2.78 -4.02
C LEU A 67 18.11 4.24 -3.72
N VAL A 68 19.00 5.18 -4.01
CA VAL A 68 18.76 6.62 -3.83
C VAL A 68 17.65 7.08 -4.78
N ALA A 69 17.71 6.70 -6.05
CA ALA A 69 16.67 7.01 -7.03
C ALA A 69 15.30 6.51 -6.54
N LEU A 70 15.26 5.30 -5.99
CA LEU A 70 14.05 4.74 -5.42
C LEU A 70 13.54 5.51 -4.20
N VAL A 71 14.40 5.90 -3.26
CA VAL A 71 13.98 6.70 -2.09
C VAL A 71 13.40 8.06 -2.50
N LEU A 72 13.91 8.66 -3.58
CA LEU A 72 13.41 9.93 -4.11
C LEU A 72 12.11 9.75 -4.90
N TYR A 73 12.00 8.68 -5.67
CA TYR A 73 10.86 8.40 -6.54
C TYR A 73 9.66 7.81 -5.80
N TRP A 74 9.90 6.91 -4.83
CA TRP A 74 8.87 6.16 -4.13
C TRP A 74 7.77 7.03 -3.51
N PRO A 75 8.04 8.15 -2.81
CA PRO A 75 6.99 8.98 -2.23
C PRO A 75 6.03 9.55 -3.28
N ILE A 76 6.54 9.85 -4.47
CA ILE A 76 5.75 10.36 -5.61
C ILE A 76 4.93 9.22 -6.22
N GLN A 77 5.54 8.05 -6.41
CA GLN A 77 4.86 6.86 -6.92
C GLN A 77 3.73 6.41 -5.98
N GLU A 78 4.03 6.28 -4.69
CA GLU A 78 3.09 5.88 -3.65
C GLU A 78 1.89 6.83 -3.61
N TRP A 79 2.15 8.14 -3.56
CA TRP A 79 1.11 9.15 -3.60
C TRP A 79 0.29 9.08 -4.90
N GLY A 80 0.96 9.00 -6.06
CA GLY A 80 0.30 8.98 -7.37
C GLY A 80 -0.58 7.75 -7.56
N ILE A 81 -0.13 6.58 -7.12
CA ILE A 81 -0.96 5.36 -7.11
C ILE A 81 -2.15 5.56 -6.17
N HIS A 82 -1.92 6.06 -4.96
CA HIS A 82 -3.00 6.21 -3.99
C HIS A 82 -4.08 7.18 -4.48
N VAL A 83 -3.69 8.35 -4.99
CA VAL A 83 -4.62 9.39 -5.47
C VAL A 83 -5.26 9.01 -6.80
N PHE A 84 -4.48 8.66 -7.82
CA PHE A 84 -5.00 8.53 -9.18
C PHE A 84 -5.50 7.14 -9.54
N ILE A 85 -5.04 6.09 -8.84
CA ILE A 85 -5.44 4.70 -9.10
C ILE A 85 -6.39 4.19 -8.02
N LEU A 86 -6.03 4.31 -6.75
CA LEU A 86 -6.81 3.73 -5.66
C LEU A 86 -8.05 4.57 -5.33
N HIS A 87 -7.96 5.90 -5.38
CA HIS A 87 -9.08 6.83 -5.17
C HIS A 87 -9.87 7.15 -6.45
N ALA A 88 -9.55 6.52 -7.58
CA ALA A 88 -10.25 6.77 -8.84
C ALA A 88 -11.75 6.49 -8.75
N LYS A 89 -12.58 7.50 -9.01
CA LYS A 89 -14.04 7.40 -8.98
C LYS A 89 -14.58 6.64 -10.21
N PRO A 90 -15.73 5.94 -10.10
CA PRO A 90 -16.43 5.39 -11.26
C PRO A 90 -16.74 6.49 -12.28
N ARG A 91 -16.58 6.20 -13.58
CA ARG A 91 -16.85 7.17 -14.66
C ARG A 91 -17.94 6.63 -15.59
N ARG A 92 -18.82 7.52 -16.07
CA ARG A 92 -19.80 7.17 -17.11
C ARG A 92 -19.19 7.41 -18.49
N VAL A 93 -19.16 6.38 -19.31
CA VAL A 93 -18.65 6.42 -20.69
C VAL A 93 -19.68 5.73 -21.58
N PHE A 94 -20.22 6.45 -22.58
CA PHE A 94 -21.27 5.97 -23.49
C PHE A 94 -22.45 5.28 -22.75
N GLY A 95 -22.94 5.90 -21.68
CA GLY A 95 -24.07 5.38 -20.88
C GLY A 95 -23.72 4.20 -19.96
N ARG A 96 -22.49 3.70 -19.96
CA ARG A 96 -22.03 2.61 -19.08
C ARG A 96 -21.13 3.15 -17.97
N THR A 97 -21.33 2.67 -16.75
CA THR A 97 -20.45 2.99 -15.62
C THR A 97 -19.23 2.07 -15.68
N ILE A 98 -18.06 2.66 -15.89
CA ILE A 98 -16.77 1.98 -15.79
C ILE A 98 -16.26 2.17 -14.35
N ASP A 99 -16.16 1.05 -13.62
CA ASP A 99 -15.55 1.02 -12.29
C ASP A 99 -14.47 -0.06 -12.22
N LEU A 100 -13.21 0.39 -12.19
CA LEU A 100 -12.05 -0.49 -12.18
C LEU A 100 -11.97 -1.26 -10.86
N ARG A 101 -11.48 -2.51 -10.95
CA ARG A 101 -11.49 -3.44 -9.81
C ARG A 101 -10.62 -2.96 -8.63
N VAL A 102 -9.47 -2.34 -8.93
CA VAL A 102 -8.52 -1.85 -7.91
C VAL A 102 -9.12 -0.73 -7.07
N PRO A 103 -9.59 0.41 -7.64
CA PRO A 103 -10.24 1.46 -6.84
C PRO A 103 -11.51 0.99 -6.15
N ARG A 104 -12.29 0.08 -6.77
CA ARG A 104 -13.47 -0.51 -6.12
C ARG A 104 -13.11 -1.27 -4.85
N LYS A 105 -12.01 -2.03 -4.86
CA LYS A 105 -11.50 -2.73 -3.67
C LYS A 105 -10.98 -1.75 -2.62
N HIS A 106 -10.28 -0.69 -3.03
CA HIS A 106 -9.82 0.35 -2.11
C HIS A 106 -10.98 1.05 -1.40
N ARG A 107 -12.06 1.38 -2.12
CA ARG A 107 -13.30 1.87 -1.52
C ARG A 107 -13.93 0.90 -0.53
N ALA A 108 -13.96 -0.39 -0.86
CA ALA A 108 -14.44 -1.41 0.07
C ALA A 108 -13.58 -1.44 1.35
N HIS A 109 -12.26 -1.29 1.19
CA HIS A 109 -11.34 -1.18 2.32
C HIS A 109 -11.62 0.05 3.19
N HIS A 110 -11.85 1.23 2.61
CA HIS A 110 -12.24 2.43 3.38
C HIS A 110 -13.54 2.25 4.16
N ARG A 111 -14.50 1.48 3.63
CA ARG A 111 -15.77 1.19 4.32
C ARG A 111 -15.59 0.21 5.47
N GLU A 112 -14.74 -0.79 5.27
CA GLU A 112 -14.50 -1.89 6.21
C GLU A 112 -13.01 -1.98 6.59
N PRO A 113 -12.44 -0.94 7.25
CA PRO A 113 -10.99 -0.79 7.39
C PRO A 113 -10.34 -1.85 8.28
N TRP A 114 -11.12 -2.61 9.05
CA TRP A 114 -10.60 -3.68 9.93
C TRP A 114 -10.67 -5.07 9.29
N ARG A 115 -11.25 -5.19 8.08
CA ARG A 115 -11.28 -6.47 7.35
C ARG A 115 -9.95 -6.72 6.66
N LEU A 116 -9.18 -7.64 7.23
CA LEU A 116 -7.81 -7.90 6.80
C LEU A 116 -7.73 -8.54 5.40
N ASP A 117 -8.77 -9.23 4.93
CA ASP A 117 -8.81 -9.91 3.62
C ASP A 117 -8.82 -8.96 2.42
N ILE A 118 -9.20 -7.70 2.60
CA ILE A 118 -9.35 -6.70 1.54
C ILE A 118 -8.27 -5.61 1.54
N LEU A 119 -7.30 -5.67 2.47
CA LEU A 119 -6.22 -4.67 2.60
C LEU A 119 -5.16 -4.79 1.52
N PHE A 120 -4.83 -6.03 1.15
CA PHE A 120 -3.65 -6.35 0.36
C PHE A 120 -3.83 -6.06 -1.14
N ILE A 121 -2.70 -5.93 -1.83
CA ILE A 121 -2.64 -5.79 -3.28
C ILE A 121 -3.42 -6.96 -3.90
N PRO A 122 -4.40 -6.69 -4.78
CA PRO A 122 -5.18 -7.75 -5.41
C PRO A 122 -4.27 -8.67 -6.22
N MET A 123 -4.40 -10.00 -6.05
CA MET A 123 -3.51 -10.98 -6.70
C MET A 123 -3.36 -10.80 -8.23
N HIS A 124 -4.46 -10.51 -8.93
CA HIS A 124 -4.43 -10.25 -10.37
C HIS A 124 -3.56 -9.06 -10.77
N SER A 125 -3.31 -8.12 -9.85
CA SER A 125 -2.47 -6.95 -10.10
C SER A 125 -1.02 -7.35 -10.39
N PHE A 126 -0.53 -8.42 -9.77
CA PHE A 126 0.83 -8.91 -9.98
C PHE A 126 1.10 -9.40 -11.41
N LEU A 127 0.06 -9.76 -12.18
CA LEU A 127 0.21 -10.14 -13.59
C LEU A 127 0.79 -9.01 -14.44
N TYR A 128 0.55 -7.75 -14.05
CA TYR A 128 1.07 -6.59 -14.76
C TYR A 128 2.09 -5.80 -13.93
N THR A 129 1.94 -5.66 -12.61
CA THR A 129 2.86 -4.85 -11.81
C THR A 129 4.28 -5.43 -11.76
N ILE A 130 4.44 -6.76 -11.66
CA ILE A 130 5.76 -7.41 -11.65
C ILE A 130 6.51 -7.18 -12.97
N PRO A 131 5.98 -7.54 -14.15
CA PRO A 131 6.71 -7.34 -15.40
C PRO A 131 6.93 -5.87 -15.73
N ILE A 132 5.98 -4.97 -15.43
CA ILE A 132 6.17 -3.53 -15.64
C ILE A 132 7.32 -3.01 -14.78
N LEU A 133 7.30 -3.31 -13.48
CA LEU A 133 8.33 -2.86 -12.54
C LEU A 133 9.71 -3.38 -12.92
N ALA A 134 9.82 -4.68 -13.21
CA ALA A 134 11.07 -5.28 -13.66
C ALA A 134 11.54 -4.63 -14.97
N GLY A 135 10.65 -4.51 -15.96
CA GLY A 135 10.95 -3.90 -17.26
C GLY A 135 11.43 -2.46 -17.15
N VAL A 136 10.83 -1.65 -16.28
CA VAL A 136 11.29 -0.27 -16.01
C VAL A 136 12.74 -0.28 -15.51
N TRP A 137 13.09 -1.12 -14.54
CA TRP A 137 14.47 -1.17 -14.04
C TRP A 137 15.47 -1.63 -15.08
N TRP A 138 15.11 -2.62 -15.90
CA TRP A 138 15.93 -3.06 -17.02
C TRP A 138 16.12 -1.97 -18.07
N LEU A 139 15.11 -1.12 -18.28
CA LEU A 139 15.17 -0.02 -19.24
C LEU A 139 16.00 1.17 -18.75
N VAL A 140 15.88 1.52 -17.46
CA VAL A 140 16.47 2.76 -16.92
C VAL A 140 17.85 2.59 -16.31
N THR A 141 18.38 1.37 -16.26
CA THR A 141 19.73 1.09 -15.71
C THR A 141 20.64 0.53 -16.79
N PRO A 142 21.95 0.84 -16.73
CA PRO A 142 22.88 0.43 -17.78
C PRO A 142 23.40 -1.01 -17.63
N SER A 143 23.04 -1.73 -16.56
CA SER A 143 23.55 -3.07 -16.30
C SER A 143 22.57 -3.94 -15.52
N ALA A 144 22.71 -5.25 -15.69
CA ALA A 144 21.89 -6.23 -15.01
C ALA A 144 22.00 -6.17 -13.49
N SER A 145 23.21 -5.96 -12.95
CA SER A 145 23.41 -5.84 -11.51
C SER A 145 22.66 -4.63 -10.94
N LEU A 146 22.68 -3.48 -11.62
CA LEU A 146 21.97 -2.29 -11.16
C LEU A 146 20.45 -2.44 -11.28
N ALA A 147 19.96 -3.05 -12.37
CA ALA A 147 18.56 -3.40 -12.53
C ALA A 147 18.07 -4.29 -11.38
N LEU A 148 18.81 -5.36 -11.08
CA LEU A 148 18.49 -6.31 -10.01
C LEU A 148 18.51 -5.65 -8.62
N THR A 149 19.45 -4.73 -8.36
CA THR A 149 19.45 -3.91 -7.13
C THR A 149 18.17 -3.09 -7.01
N GLY A 150 17.79 -2.38 -8.08
CA GLY A 150 16.56 -1.59 -8.12
C GLY A 150 15.30 -2.42 -7.96
N ILE A 151 15.22 -3.57 -8.63
CA ILE A 151 14.10 -4.52 -8.55
C ILE A 151 13.96 -5.08 -7.13
N ALA A 152 15.05 -5.55 -6.53
CA ALA A 152 15.05 -6.09 -5.17
C ALA A 152 14.59 -5.04 -4.16
N ALA A 153 15.12 -3.82 -4.26
CA ALA A 153 14.76 -2.72 -3.37
C ALA A 153 13.30 -2.27 -3.54
N HIS A 154 12.79 -2.21 -4.78
CA HIS A 154 11.40 -1.87 -5.04
C HIS A 154 10.43 -2.91 -4.48
N PHE A 155 10.69 -4.20 -4.67
CA PHE A 155 9.84 -5.24 -4.09
C PHE A 155 9.93 -5.25 -2.57
N ALA A 156 11.09 -4.93 -1.99
CA ALA A 156 11.23 -4.79 -0.55
C ALA A 156 10.40 -3.62 -0.01
N LEU A 157 10.37 -2.47 -0.71
CA LEU A 157 9.49 -1.35 -0.35
C LEU A 157 8.01 -1.69 -0.54
N ALA A 158 7.63 -2.43 -1.60
CA ALA A 158 6.26 -2.88 -1.78
C ALA A 158 5.81 -3.85 -0.67
N LEU A 159 6.70 -4.76 -0.23
CA LEU A 159 6.43 -5.64 0.91
C LEU A 159 6.32 -4.84 2.21
N HIS A 160 7.18 -3.85 2.40
CA HIS A 160 7.13 -2.94 3.55
C HIS A 160 5.84 -2.11 3.55
N TYR A 161 5.37 -1.67 2.39
CA TYR A 161 4.08 -1.01 2.21
C TYR A 161 2.93 -1.89 2.68
N GLU A 162 2.85 -3.13 2.21
CA GLU A 162 1.78 -4.03 2.66
C GLU A 162 1.87 -4.31 4.15
N TRP A 163 3.08 -4.44 4.69
CA TRP A 163 3.28 -4.66 6.12
C TRP A 163 2.80 -3.47 6.95
N VAL A 164 3.20 -2.25 6.58
CA VAL A 164 2.74 -1.03 7.26
C VAL A 164 1.23 -0.91 7.13
N HIS A 165 0.69 -1.01 5.92
CA HIS A 165 -0.75 -0.91 5.66
C HIS A 165 -1.54 -1.94 6.46
N PHE A 166 -1.07 -3.17 6.51
CA PHE A 166 -1.65 -4.20 7.36
C PHE A 166 -1.64 -3.79 8.84
N LEU A 167 -0.47 -3.43 9.39
CA LEU A 167 -0.34 -3.12 10.81
C LEU A 167 -1.23 -1.95 11.25
N VAL A 168 -1.37 -0.90 10.43
CA VAL A 168 -2.20 0.26 10.78
C VAL A 168 -3.68 -0.10 10.89
N HIS A 169 -4.12 -1.18 10.25
CA HIS A 169 -5.47 -1.74 10.32
C HIS A 169 -5.60 -2.90 11.31
N THR A 170 -4.60 -3.15 12.16
CA THR A 170 -4.70 -4.06 13.31
C THR A 170 -4.79 -3.29 14.62
N ARG A 171 -4.80 -4.02 15.74
CA ARG A 171 -4.67 -3.44 17.08
C ARG A 171 -3.22 -3.40 17.56
N VAL A 172 -2.26 -3.75 16.72
CA VAL A 172 -0.84 -3.59 17.04
C VAL A 172 -0.55 -2.10 17.15
N THR A 173 -0.16 -1.68 18.36
CA THR A 173 0.30 -0.30 18.59
C THR A 173 1.82 -0.26 18.39
N PRO A 174 2.32 0.48 17.38
CA PRO A 174 3.76 0.56 17.14
C PRO A 174 4.48 1.26 18.30
N ARG A 175 5.61 0.70 18.72
CA ARG A 175 6.48 1.29 19.76
C ARG A 175 7.52 2.27 19.21
N ASN A 176 7.96 2.07 17.97
CA ASN A 176 8.92 2.92 17.30
C ASN A 176 8.26 4.21 16.77
N ALA A 177 8.87 5.36 17.02
CA ALA A 177 8.44 6.67 16.52
C ALA A 177 8.22 6.69 15.00
N TYR A 178 9.04 6.00 14.21
CA TYR A 178 8.85 5.90 12.75
C TYR A 178 7.49 5.28 12.40
N TYR A 179 7.21 4.07 12.88
CA TYR A 179 5.94 3.40 12.63
C TYR A 179 4.74 4.12 13.27
N GLN A 180 4.93 4.79 14.42
CA GLN A 180 3.87 5.61 15.02
C GLN A 180 3.45 6.76 14.11
N ARG A 181 4.39 7.40 13.42
CA ARG A 181 4.06 8.48 12.46
C ARG A 181 3.24 7.94 11.30
N LEU A 182 3.69 6.85 10.67
CA LEU A 182 2.97 6.20 9.56
C LEU A 182 1.56 5.79 10.00
N TRP A 183 1.46 5.16 11.16
CA TRP A 183 0.21 4.71 11.74
C TRP A 183 -0.78 5.83 12.01
N LYS A 184 -0.31 6.95 12.59
CA LYS A 184 -1.16 8.11 12.83
C LYS A 184 -1.59 8.76 11.53
N SER A 185 -0.67 8.90 10.57
CA SER A 185 -0.92 9.51 9.26
C SER A 185 -2.00 8.77 8.49
N HIS A 186 -1.81 7.46 8.25
CA HIS A 186 -2.76 6.69 7.45
C HIS A 186 -4.11 6.49 8.14
N ARG A 187 -4.16 6.47 9.48
CA ARG A 187 -5.46 6.46 10.17
C ARG A 187 -6.22 7.77 10.03
N ARG A 188 -5.53 8.92 9.93
CA ARG A 188 -6.20 10.18 9.60
C ARG A 188 -6.80 10.13 8.20
N HIS A 189 -6.08 9.55 7.24
CA HIS A 189 -6.62 9.34 5.90
C HIS A 189 -7.94 8.55 5.91
N HIS A 190 -8.00 7.44 6.67
CA HIS A 190 -9.21 6.60 6.75
C HIS A 190 -10.36 7.19 7.56
N PHE A 191 -10.05 7.87 8.69
CA PHE A 191 -11.04 8.20 9.71
C PHE A 191 -11.28 9.70 9.87
N LYS A 192 -10.42 10.55 9.33
CA LYS A 192 -10.53 12.01 9.40
C LYS A 192 -10.88 12.61 8.05
N ASN A 193 -10.03 12.45 7.04
CA ASN A 193 -10.28 13.01 5.71
C ASN A 193 -9.46 12.26 4.66
N GLU A 194 -10.16 11.71 3.69
CA GLU A 194 -9.62 10.89 2.60
C GLU A 194 -8.81 11.67 1.57
N ASN A 195 -8.91 13.00 1.57
CA ASN A 195 -8.19 13.86 0.60
C ASN A 195 -6.78 14.26 1.07
N TYR A 196 -6.33 13.74 2.22
CA TYR A 196 -5.05 14.08 2.84
C TYR A 196 -4.36 12.84 3.41
N TRP A 197 -3.06 12.95 3.69
CA TRP A 197 -2.22 11.93 4.33
C TRP A 197 -2.19 10.59 3.59
N PHE A 198 -2.01 10.62 2.27
CA PHE A 198 -1.97 9.46 1.38
C PHE A 198 -0.75 8.55 1.60
N GLY A 199 0.36 9.07 2.10
CA GLY A 199 1.58 8.31 2.34
C GLY A 199 1.36 7.23 3.41
N VAL A 200 1.64 5.96 3.04
CA VAL A 200 1.60 4.82 3.94
C VAL A 200 3.00 4.54 4.49
N THR A 201 4.03 4.60 3.66
CA THR A 201 5.43 4.29 4.01
C THR A 201 6.36 5.50 3.99
N MET A 202 6.15 6.43 3.07
CA MET A 202 6.93 7.66 2.97
C MET A 202 6.05 8.92 2.96
N LEU A 203 5.89 9.54 4.13
CA LEU A 203 5.07 10.75 4.33
C LEU A 203 5.63 12.00 3.63
N SER A 204 6.84 11.93 3.06
CA SER A 204 7.41 13.02 2.27
C SER A 204 6.61 13.30 1.00
N GLY A 205 5.92 12.29 0.43
CA GLY A 205 5.07 12.47 -0.75
C GLY A 205 3.95 13.46 -0.47
N ASP A 206 3.27 13.32 0.67
CA ASP A 206 2.22 14.26 1.06
C ASP A 206 2.73 15.68 1.30
N ARG A 207 3.92 15.83 1.87
CA ARG A 207 4.51 17.17 2.09
C ARG A 207 4.87 17.83 0.76
N LEU A 208 5.48 17.06 -0.13
CA LEU A 208 5.89 17.55 -1.45
C LEU A 208 4.69 17.99 -2.28
N LEU A 209 3.57 17.27 -2.17
CA LEU A 209 2.38 17.46 -3.01
C LEU A 209 1.25 18.22 -2.31
N GLY A 210 1.52 18.79 -1.12
CA GLY A 210 0.60 19.67 -0.41
C GLY A 210 -0.59 18.96 0.25
N THR A 211 -0.47 17.68 0.57
CA THR A 211 -1.53 16.84 1.16
C THR A 211 -1.26 16.43 2.61
N ALA A 212 -0.36 17.13 3.31
CA ALA A 212 -0.06 16.93 4.74
C ALA A 212 -0.32 18.20 5.61
N PRO A 213 -1.54 18.76 5.63
CA PRO A 213 -1.88 19.89 6.51
C PRO A 213 -1.84 19.48 8.00
N ASP A 214 -1.88 20.48 8.89
CA ASP A 214 -2.14 20.23 10.31
C ASP A 214 -3.54 19.60 10.47
N VAL A 215 -3.66 18.67 11.41
CA VAL A 215 -4.92 17.96 11.68
C VAL A 215 -5.98 18.92 12.22
N ALA A 216 -5.58 19.96 12.96
CA ALA A 216 -6.49 20.94 13.53
C ALA A 216 -7.24 21.72 12.43
N ASP A 217 -6.60 21.94 11.29
CA ASP A 217 -7.14 22.76 10.19
C ASP A 217 -8.05 21.97 9.24
N VAL A 218 -8.09 20.64 9.38
CA VAL A 218 -8.84 19.77 8.47
C VAL A 218 -10.17 19.36 9.11
N PRO A 219 -11.33 19.65 8.49
CA PRO A 219 -12.60 19.12 8.96
C PRO A 219 -12.69 17.62 8.72
N THR A 220 -13.50 16.94 9.54
CA THR A 220 -13.80 15.53 9.30
C THR A 220 -14.67 15.40 8.04
N SER A 221 -14.21 14.66 7.05
CA SER A 221 -14.95 14.48 5.79
C SER A 221 -16.14 13.52 5.99
N PRO A 222 -17.31 13.84 5.42
CA PRO A 222 -18.46 12.92 5.43
C PRO A 222 -18.20 11.66 4.61
N THR A 223 -17.20 11.66 3.73
CA THR A 223 -16.88 10.57 2.80
C THR A 223 -15.55 9.88 3.10
N ALA A 224 -14.94 10.16 4.26
CA ALA A 224 -13.68 9.53 4.69
C ALA A 224 -13.69 7.99 4.57
N ARG A 225 -14.85 7.38 4.85
CA ARG A 225 -15.07 5.93 4.80
C ARG A 225 -15.62 5.41 3.47
N THR A 226 -16.03 6.26 2.52
CA THR A 226 -16.70 5.80 1.29
C THR A 226 -15.94 6.15 0.01
N LEU A 227 -15.18 7.25 0.01
CA LEU A 227 -14.52 7.86 -1.15
C LEU A 227 -15.50 8.17 -2.31
N LEU A 228 -16.72 8.59 -1.99
CA LEU A 228 -17.80 8.81 -2.97
C LEU A 228 -18.29 10.26 -3.07
N ALA A 229 -17.64 11.23 -2.43
CA ALA A 229 -17.82 12.64 -2.80
C ALA A 229 -17.29 12.86 -4.22
#